data_AF-D3E196-F1
#
_entry.id   AF-D3E196-F1
#
_cell.length_a   1.000
_cell.length_b   1.000
_cell.length_c   1.000
_cell.angle_alpha   90.00
_cell.angle_beta   90.00
_cell.angle_gamma   90.00
#
_symmetry.space_group_name_H-M   'P 1'
#
loop_
_entity.id
_entity.type
_entity.pdbx_description
1 polymer ?
#
loop_
_entity_poly.entity_id
_entity_poly.type
_entity_poly.pdbx_seq_one_letter_code
_entity_poly.pdbx_strand_id
1 'polypeptide(L)'
;MAFEESIRKASIQSYEGTRKGDTIEEIEAIQNYIRNAKIVVPNKNGIKVEVINEVLAKFNIPPAEYLQVNTNYADFSRMPAIAKAMIAVDQSDADLVIARGRLGIPGSGSFLVFMDSKSRILTAATSPSHIIHNQPLEKTVYKETLEALKKVGFKEE
;
A
#
# COMPACT_ATOMS: atom_id res chain seq x y z
N MET A 1 -3.49 8.24 -16.69
CA MET A 1 -4.59 8.85 -15.90
C MET A 1 -5.55 7.74 -15.54
N ALA A 2 -5.34 7.09 -14.39
CA ALA A 2 -6.07 5.87 -14.03
C ALA A 2 -7.31 6.13 -13.16
N PHE A 3 -7.33 7.20 -12.35
CA PHE A 3 -8.35 7.39 -11.31
C PHE A 3 -9.03 8.76 -11.34
N GLU A 4 -8.57 9.69 -12.18
CA GLU A 4 -9.03 11.08 -12.14
C GLU A 4 -10.54 11.20 -12.35
N GLU A 5 -11.10 10.48 -13.32
CA GLU A 5 -12.53 10.54 -13.64
C GLU A 5 -13.39 9.82 -12.60
N SER A 6 -12.96 8.67 -12.07
CA SER A 6 -13.68 7.97 -11.01
C SER A 6 -13.73 8.80 -9.73
N ILE A 7 -12.60 9.41 -9.33
CA ILE A 7 -12.51 10.33 -8.20
C ILE A 7 -13.43 11.54 -8.41
N ARG A 8 -13.41 12.15 -9.60
CA ARG A 8 -14.28 13.29 -9.92
C ARG A 8 -15.76 12.93 -9.77
N LYS A 9 -16.18 11.80 -10.36
CA LYS A 9 -17.56 11.31 -10.29
C LYS A 9 -17.97 11.03 -8.83
N ALA A 10 -17.16 10.31 -8.07
CA ALA A 10 -17.42 10.00 -6.66
C ALA A 10 -17.51 11.26 -5.79
N SER A 11 -16.68 12.27 -6.09
CA SER A 11 -16.68 13.56 -5.40
C SER A 11 -17.97 14.34 -5.65
N ILE A 12 -18.45 14.38 -6.90
CA ILE A 12 -19.73 15.01 -7.25
C ILE A 12 -20.89 14.29 -6.53
N GLN A 13 -20.92 12.96 -6.58
CA GLN A 13 -21.94 12.18 -5.89
C GLN A 13 -21.94 12.43 -4.37
N SER A 14 -20.76 12.58 -3.76
CA SER A 14 -20.63 12.88 -2.34
C SER A 14 -21.11 14.29 -2.01
N TYR A 15 -20.76 15.27 -2.85
CA TYR A 15 -21.23 16.66 -2.74
C TYR A 15 -22.76 16.76 -2.84
N GLU A 16 -23.37 15.97 -3.73
CA GLU A 16 -24.81 15.93 -3.94
C GLU A 16 -25.56 15.03 -2.93
N GLY A 17 -24.84 14.31 -2.06
CA GLY A 17 -25.44 13.36 -1.11
C GLY A 17 -26.04 12.10 -1.77
N THR A 18 -25.63 11.77 -3.00
CA THR A 18 -26.13 10.62 -3.78
C THR A 18 -25.22 9.40 -3.74
N ARG A 19 -24.03 9.52 -3.13
CA ARG A 19 -23.06 8.42 -2.97
C ARG A 19 -23.62 7.33 -2.06
N LYS A 20 -23.60 6.07 -2.52
CA LYS A 20 -24.13 4.90 -1.78
C LYS A 20 -23.07 3.90 -1.32
N GLY A 21 -21.79 4.26 -1.46
CA GLY A 21 -20.66 3.36 -1.24
C GLY A 21 -19.84 3.16 -2.52
N ASP A 22 -18.88 2.25 -2.45
CA ASP A 22 -17.96 1.96 -3.54
C ASP A 22 -18.65 1.19 -4.69
N THR A 23 -18.08 1.35 -5.88
CA THR A 23 -18.59 0.78 -7.13
C THR A 23 -17.66 -0.31 -7.65
N ILE A 24 -18.20 -1.22 -8.48
CA ILE A 24 -17.40 -2.28 -9.08
C ILE A 24 -16.32 -1.67 -9.99
N GLU A 25 -16.65 -0.60 -10.71
CA GLU A 25 -15.73 0.10 -11.61
C GLU A 25 -14.53 0.70 -10.86
N GLU A 26 -14.72 1.19 -9.63
CA GLU A 26 -13.63 1.69 -8.79
C GLU A 26 -12.69 0.56 -8.33
N ILE A 27 -13.26 -0.60 -7.96
CA ILE A 27 -12.48 -1.78 -7.57
C ILE A 27 -11.70 -2.33 -8.76
N GLU A 28 -12.34 -2.46 -9.93
CA GLU A 28 -11.69 -2.91 -11.16
C GLU A 28 -10.55 -1.96 -11.58
N ALA A 29 -10.74 -0.65 -11.44
CA ALA A 29 -9.68 0.32 -11.70
C ALA A 29 -8.46 0.14 -10.78
N ILE A 30 -8.69 -0.10 -9.48
CA ILE A 30 -7.60 -0.38 -8.51
C ILE A 30 -6.86 -1.66 -8.89
N GLN A 31 -7.60 -2.74 -9.18
CA GLN A 31 -7.01 -4.03 -9.56
C GLN A 31 -6.18 -3.92 -10.84
N ASN A 32 -6.73 -3.27 -11.87
CA ASN A 32 -6.05 -3.03 -13.14
C ASN A 32 -4.78 -2.20 -12.95
N TYR A 33 -4.82 -1.18 -12.10
CA TYR A 33 -3.63 -0.37 -11.81
C TYR A 33 -2.53 -1.21 -11.17
N ILE A 34 -2.86 -1.95 -10.10
CA ILE A 34 -1.88 -2.76 -9.37
C ILE A 34 -1.26 -3.84 -10.26
N ARG A 35 -2.04 -4.51 -11.12
CA ARG A 35 -1.55 -5.56 -12.04
C ARG A 35 -0.56 -5.06 -13.09
N ASN A 36 -0.60 -3.77 -13.45
CA ASN A 36 0.18 -3.22 -14.55
C ASN A 36 1.24 -2.20 -14.09
N ALA A 37 1.39 -1.98 -12.79
CA ALA A 37 2.26 -0.95 -12.23
C ALA A 37 3.74 -1.37 -12.20
N LYS A 38 4.65 -0.41 -12.43
CA LYS A 38 6.02 -0.49 -11.92
C LYS A 38 6.01 -0.29 -10.40
N ILE A 39 6.36 -1.33 -9.64
CA ILE A 39 6.22 -1.36 -8.18
C ILE A 39 7.57 -1.15 -7.50
N VAL A 40 7.62 -0.29 -6.47
CA VAL A 40 8.79 -0.14 -5.60
C VAL A 40 8.45 -0.28 -4.12
N VAL A 41 9.41 -0.79 -3.35
CA VAL A 41 9.35 -0.87 -1.88
C VAL A 41 10.52 -0.08 -1.28
N PRO A 42 10.26 1.03 -0.57
CA PRO A 42 11.31 1.76 0.13
C PRO A 42 11.75 1.00 1.36
N ASN A 43 13.01 0.57 1.39
CA ASN A 43 13.51 -0.18 2.53
C ASN A 43 15.03 -0.04 2.68
N LYS A 44 15.55 -0.33 3.87
CA LYS A 44 17.00 -0.35 4.13
C LYS A 44 17.63 -1.71 3.83
N ASN A 45 16.89 -2.80 4.04
CA ASN A 45 17.37 -4.18 3.90
C ASN A 45 16.39 -4.99 3.04
N GLY A 46 16.85 -5.80 2.09
CA GLY A 46 16.01 -6.48 1.07
C GLY A 46 14.91 -7.43 1.57
N ILE A 47 14.98 -7.90 2.82
CA ILE A 47 14.10 -8.96 3.38
C ILE A 47 12.60 -8.70 3.16
N LYS A 48 12.12 -7.47 3.36
CA LYS A 48 10.67 -7.18 3.17
C LYS A 48 10.23 -7.30 1.71
N VAL A 49 11.14 -7.03 0.77
CA VAL A 49 10.84 -7.07 -0.67
C VAL A 49 10.62 -8.52 -1.10
N GLU A 50 11.46 -9.44 -0.61
CA GLU A 50 11.31 -10.87 -0.88
C GLU A 50 9.94 -11.40 -0.43
N VAL A 51 9.54 -11.08 0.81
CA VAL A 51 8.25 -11.49 1.36
C VAL A 51 7.07 -10.87 0.61
N ILE A 52 7.16 -9.58 0.25
CA ILE A 52 6.12 -8.91 -0.56
C ILE A 52 6.02 -9.60 -1.92
N ASN A 53 7.13 -9.88 -2.59
CA ASN A 53 7.16 -10.52 -3.90
C ASN A 53 6.60 -11.95 -3.87
N GLU A 54 6.79 -12.70 -2.77
CA GLU A 54 6.11 -13.99 -2.57
C GLU A 54 4.59 -13.84 -2.65
N VAL A 55 4.04 -12.79 -2.03
CA VAL A 55 2.59 -12.54 -2.07
C VAL A 55 2.15 -12.04 -3.43
N LEU A 56 2.86 -11.07 -4.04
CA LEU A 56 2.53 -10.53 -5.36
C LEU A 56 2.46 -11.62 -6.44
N ALA A 57 3.38 -12.58 -6.39
CA ALA A 57 3.41 -13.71 -7.30
C ALA A 57 2.12 -14.56 -7.27
N LYS A 58 1.47 -14.71 -6.10
CA LYS A 58 0.21 -15.48 -5.94
C LYS A 58 -0.99 -14.83 -6.63
N PHE A 59 -0.86 -13.54 -6.97
CA PHE A 59 -1.90 -12.75 -7.63
C PHE A 59 -1.51 -12.35 -9.05
N ASN A 60 -0.41 -12.91 -9.57
CA ASN A 60 0.14 -12.60 -10.89
C ASN A 60 0.39 -11.08 -11.07
N ILE A 61 0.86 -10.44 -9.99
CA ILE A 61 1.25 -9.02 -9.97
C ILE A 61 2.77 -8.95 -10.22
N PRO A 62 3.26 -7.98 -11.02
CA PRO A 62 4.69 -7.78 -11.25
C PRO A 62 5.49 -7.70 -9.94
N PRO A 63 6.72 -8.22 -9.89
CA PRO A 63 7.54 -8.13 -8.71
C PRO A 63 7.89 -6.67 -8.40
N ALA A 64 7.95 -6.34 -7.11
CA ALA A 64 8.41 -5.06 -6.64
C ALA A 64 9.94 -4.96 -6.66
N GLU A 65 10.42 -3.81 -7.12
CA GLU A 65 11.82 -3.43 -7.07
C GLU A 65 12.18 -2.83 -5.70
N TYR A 66 13.44 -3.03 -5.33
CA TYR A 66 13.99 -2.47 -4.11
C TYR A 66 14.42 -1.02 -4.33
N LEU A 67 13.84 -0.07 -3.57
CA LEU A 67 14.29 1.32 -3.56
C LEU A 67 15.19 1.56 -2.35
N GLN A 68 16.48 1.77 -2.61
CA GLN A 68 17.49 2.04 -1.59
C GLN A 68 17.41 3.49 -1.10
N VAL A 69 16.56 3.74 -0.11
CA VAL A 69 16.41 5.06 0.51
C VAL A 69 16.27 4.93 2.03
N ASN A 70 16.94 5.81 2.78
CA ASN A 70 16.80 5.85 4.23
C ASN A 70 15.51 6.58 4.62
N THR A 71 14.51 5.82 5.03
CA THR A 71 13.21 6.37 5.43
C THR A 71 13.02 6.49 6.94
N ASN A 72 14.08 6.40 7.77
CA ASN A 72 13.93 6.43 9.23
C ASN A 72 13.45 7.80 9.75
N TYR A 73 13.75 8.89 9.05
CA TYR A 73 13.28 10.24 9.39
C TYR A 73 11.74 10.35 9.36
N ALA A 74 11.06 9.47 8.62
CA ALA A 74 9.59 9.41 8.61
C ALA A 74 8.99 9.06 9.98
N ASP A 75 9.76 8.45 10.88
CA ASP A 75 9.28 8.06 12.21
C ASP A 75 9.08 9.25 13.17
N PHE A 76 9.49 10.46 12.78
CA PHE A 76 9.15 11.72 13.47
C PHE A 76 7.81 12.31 13.02
N SER A 77 7.20 11.78 11.96
CA SER A 77 5.90 12.23 11.46
C SER A 77 4.73 11.63 12.25
N ARG A 78 3.54 12.21 12.08
CA ARG A 78 2.29 11.68 12.67
C ARG A 78 1.87 10.33 12.09
N MET A 79 2.27 10.03 10.86
CA MET A 79 1.91 8.79 10.13
C MET A 79 3.14 8.23 9.41
N PRO A 80 4.04 7.54 10.13
CA PRO A 80 5.32 7.11 9.57
C PRO A 80 5.22 6.29 8.30
N ALA A 81 4.31 5.30 8.23
CA ALA A 81 4.14 4.49 7.02
C ALA A 81 3.78 5.31 5.77
N ILE A 82 2.91 6.32 5.91
CA ILE A 82 2.55 7.23 4.82
C ILE A 82 3.75 8.09 4.42
N ALA A 83 4.45 8.68 5.39
CA ALA A 83 5.63 9.49 5.11
C ALA A 83 6.73 8.68 4.40
N LYS A 84 6.92 7.40 4.74
CA LYS A 84 7.84 6.49 4.00
C LYS A 84 7.40 6.30 2.54
N ALA A 85 6.11 6.15 2.30
CA ALA A 85 5.57 6.02 0.95
C ALA A 85 5.80 7.29 0.12
N MET A 86 5.49 8.46 0.68
CA MET A 86 5.69 9.74 0.00
C MET A 86 7.16 10.00 -0.33
N ILE A 87 8.09 9.68 0.58
CA ILE A 87 9.53 9.74 0.29
C ILE A 87 9.87 8.88 -0.94
N ALA A 88 9.27 7.71 -1.10
CA ALA A 88 9.52 6.85 -2.25
C ALA A 88 8.90 7.40 -3.55
N VAL A 89 7.68 7.96 -3.46
CA VAL A 89 7.02 8.65 -4.58
C VAL A 89 7.92 9.78 -5.10
N ASP A 90 8.52 10.57 -4.21
CA ASP A 90 9.37 11.70 -4.58
C ASP A 90 10.79 11.30 -5.05
N GLN A 91 11.18 10.03 -4.88
CA GLN A 91 12.53 9.53 -5.16
C GLN A 91 12.55 8.45 -6.24
N SER A 92 11.42 8.17 -6.89
CA SER A 92 11.33 7.17 -7.96
C SER A 92 10.31 7.57 -9.03
N ASP A 93 10.42 6.94 -10.19
CA ASP A 93 9.45 7.00 -11.29
C ASP A 93 8.43 5.85 -11.21
N ALA A 94 8.20 5.31 -10.00
CA ALA A 94 7.31 4.16 -9.82
C ALA A 94 5.84 4.54 -10.00
N ASP A 95 5.07 3.62 -10.56
CA ASP A 95 3.62 3.74 -10.62
C ASP A 95 2.98 3.41 -9.27
N LEU A 96 3.56 2.46 -8.54
CA LEU A 96 3.03 1.98 -7.27
C LEU A 96 4.14 1.85 -6.22
N VAL A 97 3.89 2.40 -5.05
CA VAL A 97 4.73 2.28 -3.87
C VAL A 97 4.04 1.39 -2.85
N ILE A 98 4.75 0.38 -2.35
CA ILE A 98 4.32 -0.42 -1.21
C ILE A 98 5.23 -0.12 -0.03
N ALA A 99 4.72 0.62 0.96
CA ALA A 99 5.49 1.00 2.14
C ALA A 99 4.91 0.41 3.41
N ARG A 100 5.78 0.12 4.37
CA ARG A 100 5.39 -0.38 5.69
C ARG A 100 6.12 0.37 6.81
N GLY A 101 5.37 0.82 7.79
CA GLY A 101 5.90 1.52 8.95
C GLY A 101 4.95 1.47 10.14
N ARG A 102 5.18 2.35 11.11
CA ARG A 102 4.27 2.54 12.23
C ARG A 102 2.98 3.23 11.77
N LEU A 103 1.84 2.85 12.35
CA LEU A 103 0.55 3.44 12.03
C LEU A 103 0.48 4.93 12.42
N GLY A 104 0.89 5.25 13.65
CA GLY A 104 0.95 6.61 14.17
C GLY A 104 1.98 6.77 15.28
N ILE A 105 1.55 7.05 16.51
CA ILE A 105 2.43 7.21 17.68
C ILE A 105 3.17 5.91 18.04
N PRO A 106 4.29 5.96 18.79
CA PRO A 106 4.93 4.76 19.36
C PRO A 106 3.90 3.84 20.06
N GLY A 107 3.93 2.55 19.75
CA GLY A 107 2.98 1.55 20.29
C GLY A 107 1.71 1.32 19.46
N SER A 108 1.40 2.16 18.48
CA SER A 108 0.17 2.08 17.64
C SER A 108 0.09 0.91 16.66
N GLY A 109 1.09 0.03 16.63
CA GLY A 109 1.16 -1.06 15.66
C GLY A 109 1.69 -0.61 14.30
N SER A 110 1.45 -1.45 13.29
CA SER A 110 2.02 -1.28 11.95
C SER A 110 0.94 -0.92 10.92
N PHE A 111 1.35 -0.24 9.87
CA PHE A 111 0.54 0.08 8.70
C PHE A 111 1.34 -0.21 7.44
N LEU A 112 0.77 -1.05 6.57
CA LEU A 112 1.25 -1.33 5.23
C LEU A 112 0.31 -0.66 4.24
N VAL A 113 0.84 0.12 3.29
CA VAL A 113 0.05 0.93 2.37
C VAL A 113 0.52 0.73 0.93
N PHE A 114 -0.44 0.63 0.03
CA PHE A 114 -0.27 0.66 -1.42
C PHE A 114 -0.66 2.06 -1.90
N MET A 115 0.27 2.76 -2.52
CA MET A 115 0.12 4.16 -2.88
C MET A 115 0.54 4.40 -4.32
N ASP A 116 -0.28 5.09 -5.10
CA ASP A 116 0.04 5.38 -6.49
C ASP A 116 1.05 6.53 -6.64
N SER A 117 1.44 6.81 -7.89
CA SER A 117 2.43 7.85 -8.23
C SER A 117 1.99 9.28 -7.88
N LYS A 118 0.75 9.50 -7.43
CA LYS A 118 0.23 10.78 -6.93
C LYS A 118 -0.05 10.77 -5.43
N SER A 119 0.54 9.82 -4.71
CA SER A 119 0.32 9.62 -3.27
C SER A 119 -1.12 9.25 -2.88
N ARG A 120 -1.94 8.75 -3.81
CA ARG A 120 -3.31 8.28 -3.51
C ARG A 120 -3.23 6.87 -2.93
N ILE A 121 -3.90 6.64 -1.81
CA ILE A 121 -3.95 5.33 -1.17
C ILE A 121 -4.93 4.44 -1.93
N LEU A 122 -4.47 3.29 -2.40
CA LEU A 122 -5.29 2.32 -3.13
C LEU A 122 -5.84 1.23 -2.20
N THR A 123 -4.98 0.74 -1.30
CA THR A 123 -5.34 -0.24 -0.27
C THR A 123 -4.31 -0.22 0.85
N ALA A 124 -4.63 -0.84 1.97
CA ALA A 124 -3.75 -0.93 3.13
C ALA A 124 -4.13 -2.09 4.05
N ALA A 125 -3.24 -2.43 4.97
CA ALA A 125 -3.50 -3.34 6.09
C ALA A 125 -2.80 -2.86 7.36
N THR A 126 -3.30 -3.30 8.50
CA THR A 126 -2.73 -3.00 9.81
C THR A 126 -2.35 -4.28 10.55
N SER A 127 -1.41 -4.17 11.48
CA SER A 127 -1.17 -5.23 12.47
C SER A 127 -0.99 -4.64 13.85
N PRO A 128 -1.28 -5.42 14.92
CA PRO A 128 -0.97 -5.03 16.28
C PRO A 128 0.51 -4.70 16.46
N SER A 129 0.87 -4.10 17.60
CA SER A 129 2.28 -3.98 17.98
C SER A 129 2.92 -5.37 18.10
N HIS A 130 4.20 -5.46 17.73
CA HIS A 130 4.98 -6.70 17.86
C HIS A 130 5.00 -7.24 19.30
N ILE A 131 4.92 -6.34 20.29
CA ILE A 131 4.83 -6.67 21.73
C ILE A 131 3.55 -7.47 22.04
N ILE A 132 2.47 -7.26 21.28
CA ILE A 132 1.19 -7.93 21.50
C ILE A 132 1.13 -9.26 20.74
N HIS A 133 1.52 -9.26 19.47
CA HIS A 133 1.31 -10.44 18.62
C HIS A 133 2.49 -11.43 18.61
N ASN A 134 3.71 -11.02 18.99
CA ASN A 134 4.91 -11.86 19.05
C ASN A 134 5.16 -12.73 17.80
N GLN A 135 4.93 -12.16 16.60
CA GLN A 135 5.12 -12.86 15.32
C GLN A 135 6.41 -12.35 14.65
N PRO A 136 7.10 -13.21 13.88
CA PRO A 136 8.20 -12.77 13.03
C PRO A 136 7.77 -11.68 12.05
N LEU A 137 8.70 -10.79 11.69
CA LEU A 137 8.44 -9.66 10.79
C LEU A 137 7.91 -10.15 9.45
N GLU A 138 8.50 -11.19 8.90
CA GLU A 138 8.19 -11.81 7.62
C GLU A 138 6.74 -12.29 7.61
N LYS A 139 6.32 -13.00 8.66
CA LYS A 139 4.95 -13.51 8.79
C LYS A 139 3.93 -12.37 8.86
N THR A 140 4.27 -11.27 9.54
CA THR A 140 3.39 -10.11 9.62
C THR A 140 3.29 -9.37 8.29
N VAL A 141 4.43 -9.13 7.61
CA VAL A 141 4.48 -8.48 6.29
C VAL A 141 3.69 -9.30 5.26
N TYR A 142 3.86 -10.63 5.25
CA TYR A 142 3.11 -11.53 4.39
C TYR A 142 1.59 -11.36 4.58
N LYS A 143 1.12 -11.40 5.83
CA LYS A 143 -0.31 -11.27 6.16
C LYS A 143 -0.89 -9.92 5.79
N GLU A 144 -0.18 -8.84 6.09
CA GLU A 144 -0.61 -7.49 5.76
C GLU A 144 -0.72 -7.30 4.23
N THR A 145 0.28 -7.79 3.48
CA THR A 145 0.27 -7.71 2.01
C THR A 145 -0.91 -8.50 1.44
N LEU A 146 -1.12 -9.72 1.95
CA LEU A 146 -2.24 -10.57 1.56
C LEU A 146 -3.61 -9.94 1.87
N GLU A 147 -3.76 -9.37 3.06
CA GLU A 147 -4.98 -8.68 3.48
C GLU A 147 -5.25 -7.47 2.59
N ALA A 148 -4.24 -6.63 2.32
CA ALA A 148 -4.38 -5.44 1.50
C ALA A 148 -4.87 -5.77 0.08
N LEU A 149 -4.35 -6.83 -0.54
CA LEU A 149 -4.79 -7.27 -1.88
C LEU A 149 -6.20 -7.87 -1.85
N LYS A 150 -6.49 -8.78 -0.91
CA LYS A 150 -7.83 -9.39 -0.77
C LYS A 150 -8.91 -8.36 -0.47
N LYS A 151 -8.58 -7.29 0.27
CA LYS A 151 -9.48 -6.17 0.59
C LYS A 151 -10.03 -5.46 -0.64
N VAL A 152 -9.27 -5.42 -1.72
CA VAL A 152 -9.69 -4.85 -3.01
C VAL A 152 -10.00 -5.94 -4.05
N GLY A 153 -10.35 -7.15 -3.60
CA GLY A 153 -10.96 -8.18 -4.43
C GLY A 153 -10.01 -9.04 -5.27
N PHE A 154 -8.69 -8.98 -5.03
CA PHE A 154 -7.77 -9.91 -5.67
C PHE A 154 -8.03 -11.36 -5.22
N LYS A 155 -7.97 -12.28 -6.18
CA LYS A 155 -8.09 -13.73 -5.97
C LYS A 155 -6.78 -14.39 -6.34
N GLU A 156 -6.36 -15.36 -5.53
CA GLU A 156 -5.15 -16.15 -5.79
C GLU A 156 -5.33 -16.92 -7.12
N GLU A 157 -4.31 -16.92 -7.96
CA GLU A 157 -4.26 -17.63 -9.25
C GLU A 157 -3.57 -19.00 -9.13
#